data_AF-A0A2I4CYJ8-F1
#
_entry.id   AF-A0A2I4CYJ8-F1
#
_cell.length_a   1.000
_cell.length_b   1.000
_cell.length_c   1.000
_cell.angle_alpha   90.00
_cell.angle_beta   90.00
_cell.angle_gamma   90.00
#
_symmetry.space_group_name_H-M   'P 1'
#
loop_
_entity.id
_entity.type
_entity.pdbx_description
1 polymer ?
#
loop_
_entity_poly.entity_id
_entity_poly.type
_entity_poly.pdbx_seq_one_letter_code
_entity_poly.pdbx_strand_id
1 'polypeptide(L)'
;MEHFLGLHPREAVVQAAALLGCDSISAEVAEYFDKHDKLSHLRENFLVPKVSDLPHSDLSVVDGSKDCIYLSGNSLGLQPKMVKKYLEEELDNWARFGVHGHTEGSRPWAWAENTIEELMANLVGAKTEEVALMNGLTVNLHLLLLSFYKPNTMRHKILMEDKAFPSDHGEDT
;
A
#
# COMPACT_ATOMS: atom_id res chain seq x y z
N MET A 1 -1.07 -19.66 15.87
CA MET A 1 -0.86 -19.54 14.40
C MET A 1 0.30 -20.38 13.87
N GLU A 2 1.33 -20.71 14.67
CA GLU A 2 2.38 -21.67 14.27
C GLU A 2 1.83 -23.06 13.90
N HIS A 3 0.69 -23.44 14.49
CA HIS A 3 0.00 -24.69 14.15
C HIS A 3 -0.48 -24.80 12.69
N PHE A 4 -0.58 -23.70 11.94
CA PHE A 4 -1.05 -23.70 10.56
C PHE A 4 0.03 -23.24 9.56
N LEU A 5 1.26 -23.02 10.03
CA LEU A 5 2.36 -22.59 9.18
C LEU A 5 2.68 -23.68 8.15
N GLY A 6 2.67 -23.30 6.86
CA GLY A 6 2.93 -24.21 5.75
C GLY A 6 1.71 -25.02 5.27
N LEU A 7 0.54 -24.88 5.90
CA LEU A 7 -0.70 -25.48 5.40
C LEU A 7 -1.29 -24.66 4.25
N HIS A 8 -2.04 -25.33 3.37
CA HIS A 8 -2.88 -24.63 2.40
C HIS A 8 -4.00 -23.86 3.15
N PRO A 9 -4.38 -22.63 2.74
CA PRO A 9 -5.38 -21.82 3.47
C PRO A 9 -6.71 -22.55 3.74
N ARG A 10 -7.19 -23.33 2.77
CA ARG A 10 -8.38 -24.17 2.93
C ARG A 10 -8.23 -25.20 4.07
N GLU A 11 -7.06 -25.83 4.19
CA GLU A 11 -6.80 -26.81 5.24
C GLU A 11 -6.71 -26.14 6.60
N ALA A 12 -6.10 -24.96 6.68
CA ALA A 12 -6.06 -24.16 7.90
C ALA A 12 -7.47 -23.82 8.41
N VAL A 13 -8.39 -23.42 7.53
CA VAL A 13 -9.80 -23.15 7.87
C VAL A 13 -10.51 -24.40 8.38
N VAL A 14 -10.36 -25.55 7.69
CA VAL A 14 -10.97 -26.82 8.10
C VAL A 14 -10.44 -27.29 9.45
N GLN A 15 -9.13 -27.18 9.70
CA GLN A 15 -8.54 -27.54 10.99
C GLN A 15 -8.98 -26.60 12.11
N ALA A 16 -9.05 -25.29 11.86
CA ALA A 16 -9.56 -24.34 12.84
C ALA A 16 -11.02 -24.66 13.21
N ALA A 17 -11.87 -24.96 12.23
CA ALA A 17 -13.26 -25.36 12.47
C ALA A 17 -13.36 -26.65 13.31
N ALA A 18 -12.54 -27.66 12.99
CA ALA A 18 -12.49 -28.90 13.76
C ALA A 18 -12.03 -28.67 15.21
N LEU A 19 -11.05 -27.78 15.44
CA LEU A 19 -10.60 -27.40 16.78
C LEU A 19 -11.67 -26.68 17.59
N LEU A 20 -12.50 -25.87 16.92
CA LEU A 20 -13.59 -25.11 17.54
C LEU A 20 -14.88 -25.94 17.69
N GLY A 21 -14.96 -27.11 17.05
CA GLY A 21 -16.17 -27.94 17.03
C GLY A 21 -17.35 -27.30 16.29
N CYS A 22 -17.06 -26.46 15.29
CA CYS A 22 -18.06 -25.74 14.48
C CYS A 22 -17.92 -26.04 12.98
N ASP A 23 -18.84 -25.51 12.17
CA ASP A 23 -18.72 -25.59 10.71
C ASP A 23 -17.62 -24.64 10.21
N SER A 24 -16.95 -25.04 9.13
CA SER A 24 -15.95 -24.22 8.42
C SER A 24 -16.44 -22.86 7.93
N ILE A 25 -17.76 -22.68 7.70
CA ILE A 25 -18.34 -21.39 7.28
C ILE A 25 -18.87 -20.55 8.45
N SER A 26 -18.65 -21.01 9.68
CA SER A 26 -19.17 -20.34 10.88
C SER A 26 -18.36 -19.09 11.23
N ALA A 27 -19.02 -18.06 11.78
CA ALA A 27 -18.37 -16.79 12.13
C ALA A 27 -17.26 -16.95 13.19
N GLU A 28 -17.38 -17.96 14.05
CA GLU A 28 -16.42 -18.33 15.09
C GLU A 28 -15.04 -18.66 14.49
N VAL A 29 -14.99 -19.19 13.27
CA VAL A 29 -13.73 -19.47 12.56
C VAL A 29 -13.03 -18.17 12.19
N ALA A 30 -13.77 -17.19 11.67
CA ALA A 30 -13.23 -15.87 11.34
C ALA A 30 -12.75 -15.14 12.62
N GLU A 31 -13.57 -15.13 13.67
CA GLU A 31 -13.18 -14.55 14.96
C GLU A 31 -11.93 -15.20 15.57
N TYR A 32 -11.77 -16.52 15.38
CA TYR A 32 -10.58 -17.23 15.81
C TYR A 32 -9.34 -16.73 15.05
N PHE A 33 -9.42 -16.56 13.74
CA PHE A 33 -8.30 -16.02 12.97
C PHE A 33 -7.98 -14.57 13.34
N ASP A 34 -9.00 -13.71 13.52
CA ASP A 34 -8.80 -12.32 13.96
C ASP A 34 -8.11 -12.25 15.32
N LYS A 35 -8.55 -13.05 16.30
CA LYS A 35 -7.94 -13.10 17.65
C LYS A 35 -6.49 -13.56 17.64
N HIS A 36 -6.11 -14.37 16.67
CA HIS A 36 -4.75 -14.92 16.57
C HIS A 36 -3.87 -14.17 15.58
N ASP A 37 -4.40 -13.16 14.88
CA ASP A 37 -3.64 -12.31 13.97
C ASP A 37 -2.67 -11.41 14.72
N LYS A 38 -1.36 -11.73 14.59
CA LYS A 38 -0.27 -10.94 15.17
C LYS A 38 -0.20 -9.51 14.60
N LEU A 39 -0.80 -9.28 13.43
CA LEU A 39 -0.81 -7.99 12.74
C LEU A 39 -2.10 -7.20 12.94
N SER A 40 -3.09 -7.73 13.68
CA SER A 40 -4.40 -7.11 13.90
C SER A 40 -4.31 -5.65 14.39
N HIS A 41 -3.35 -5.37 15.26
CA HIS A 41 -3.07 -4.03 15.78
C HIS A 41 -2.75 -2.99 14.69
N LEU A 42 -2.23 -3.40 13.53
CA LEU A 42 -1.95 -2.48 12.43
C LEU A 42 -3.21 -1.83 11.85
N ARG A 43 -4.38 -2.48 11.98
CA ARG A 43 -5.66 -1.90 11.55
C ARG A 43 -5.92 -0.56 12.23
N GLU A 44 -5.48 -0.40 13.47
CA GLU A 44 -5.65 0.83 14.25
C GLU A 44 -4.83 2.00 13.70
N ASN A 45 -3.87 1.76 12.81
CA ASN A 45 -3.03 2.81 12.22
C ASN A 45 -3.68 3.50 11.01
N PHE A 46 -4.86 3.04 10.56
CA PHE A 46 -5.55 3.56 9.38
C PHE A 46 -6.88 4.22 9.72
N LEU A 47 -7.27 5.18 8.88
CA LEU A 47 -8.59 5.79 8.89
C LEU A 47 -9.53 4.97 8.00
N VAL A 48 -10.43 4.20 8.63
CA VAL A 48 -11.44 3.41 7.91
C VAL A 48 -12.74 4.21 7.82
N PRO A 49 -13.30 4.44 6.61
CA PRO A 49 -14.57 5.16 6.46
C PRO A 49 -15.73 4.44 7.17
N LYS A 50 -16.67 5.21 7.72
CA LYS A 50 -17.94 4.68 8.20
C LYS A 50 -18.89 4.45 7.04
N VAL A 51 -19.77 3.47 7.18
CA VAL A 51 -20.78 3.16 6.15
C VAL A 51 -21.65 4.39 5.85
N SER A 52 -21.97 5.21 6.86
CA SER A 52 -22.74 6.45 6.69
C SER A 52 -22.04 7.51 5.84
N ASP A 53 -20.70 7.49 5.76
CA ASP A 53 -19.92 8.51 5.06
C ASP A 53 -19.72 8.17 3.58
N LEU A 54 -20.00 6.91 3.20
CA LEU A 54 -19.83 6.44 1.83
C LEU A 54 -21.01 6.84 0.95
N PRO A 55 -20.75 7.22 -0.31
CA PRO A 55 -21.81 7.43 -1.28
C PRO A 55 -22.55 6.12 -1.56
N HIS A 56 -23.84 6.22 -1.85
CA HIS A 56 -24.72 5.10 -2.23
C HIS A 56 -25.00 4.04 -1.13
N SER A 57 -24.73 4.34 0.15
CA SER A 57 -25.14 3.50 1.27
C SER A 57 -26.65 3.64 1.55
N ASP A 58 -27.40 2.53 1.52
CA ASP A 58 -28.81 2.49 1.96
C ASP A 58 -28.90 2.22 3.47
N LEU A 59 -28.98 3.29 4.26
CA LEU A 59 -29.04 3.22 5.73
C LEU A 59 -30.32 2.58 6.29
N SER A 60 -31.31 2.25 5.44
CA SER A 60 -32.47 1.47 5.87
C SER A 60 -32.16 -0.01 6.08
N VAL A 61 -31.08 -0.52 5.45
CA VAL A 61 -30.68 -1.94 5.47
C VAL A 61 -29.31 -2.18 6.11
N VAL A 62 -28.53 -1.15 6.38
CA VAL A 62 -27.20 -1.25 7.03
C VAL A 62 -27.05 -0.31 8.22
N ASP A 63 -26.27 -0.74 9.21
CA ASP A 63 -25.87 0.10 10.35
C ASP A 63 -24.76 1.08 9.92
N GLY A 64 -25.13 2.36 9.80
CA GLY A 64 -24.23 3.43 9.39
C GLY A 64 -23.05 3.68 10.33
N SER A 65 -23.13 3.26 11.61
CA SER A 65 -22.07 3.51 12.60
C SER A 65 -20.85 2.57 12.45
N LYS A 66 -21.01 1.50 11.68
CA LYS A 66 -19.95 0.51 11.44
C LYS A 66 -18.93 1.03 10.44
N ASP A 67 -17.72 0.51 10.56
CA ASP A 67 -16.72 0.64 9.51
C ASP A 67 -17.21 -0.04 8.24
N CYS A 68 -16.87 0.52 7.08
CA CYS A 68 -17.11 -0.14 5.81
C CYS A 68 -16.21 -1.38 5.63
N ILE A 69 -16.67 -2.30 4.77
CA ILE A 69 -15.83 -3.41 4.28
C ILE A 69 -15.06 -2.88 3.07
N TYR A 70 -13.82 -2.44 3.30
CA TYR A 70 -13.00 -1.79 2.28
C TYR A 70 -12.12 -2.81 1.53
N LEU A 71 -12.55 -3.24 0.35
CA LEU A 71 -11.86 -4.22 -0.50
C LEU A 71 -11.21 -3.60 -1.75
N SER A 72 -10.92 -2.31 -1.72
CA SER A 72 -10.33 -1.55 -2.85
C SER A 72 -8.92 -1.01 -2.57
N GLY A 73 -8.24 -1.54 -1.54
CA GLY A 73 -6.91 -1.10 -1.11
C GLY A 73 -5.82 -1.23 -2.17
N ASN A 74 -6.01 -2.09 -3.17
CA ASN A 74 -5.10 -2.26 -4.31
C ASN A 74 -5.16 -1.10 -5.31
N SER A 75 -6.29 -0.37 -5.36
CA SER A 75 -6.43 0.82 -6.22
C SER A 75 -6.07 2.08 -5.44
N LEU A 76 -6.60 2.24 -4.23
CA LEU A 76 -6.31 3.35 -3.35
C LEU A 76 -6.22 2.84 -1.92
N GLY A 77 -5.04 2.92 -1.32
CA GLY A 77 -4.83 2.53 0.07
C GLY A 77 -5.60 3.45 1.03
N LEU A 78 -6.05 2.90 2.16
CA LEU A 78 -6.59 3.71 3.25
C LEU A 78 -5.52 4.66 3.78
N GLN A 79 -5.93 5.86 4.21
CA GLN A 79 -5.02 6.86 4.75
C GLN A 79 -4.45 6.41 6.11
N PRO A 80 -3.11 6.35 6.27
CA PRO A 80 -2.49 6.21 7.59
C PRO A 80 -2.79 7.43 8.47
N LYS A 81 -3.12 7.21 9.75
CA LYS A 81 -3.44 8.28 10.72
C LYS A 81 -2.31 9.32 10.87
N MET A 82 -1.07 8.90 10.64
CA MET A 82 0.12 9.74 10.78
C MET A 82 0.33 10.75 9.65
N VAL A 83 -0.37 10.62 8.51
CA VAL A 83 -0.18 11.50 7.35
C VAL A 83 -0.37 12.96 7.72
N LYS A 84 -1.42 13.29 8.47
CA LYS A 84 -1.71 14.67 8.90
C LYS A 84 -0.56 15.26 9.71
N LYS A 85 -0.04 14.49 10.66
CA LYS A 85 1.05 14.93 11.53
C LYS A 85 2.33 15.22 10.73
N TYR A 86 2.72 14.35 9.81
CA TYR A 86 3.93 14.58 9.01
C TYR A 86 3.79 15.79 8.06
N LEU A 87 2.60 16.03 7.53
CA LEU A 87 2.34 17.25 6.76
C LEU A 87 2.43 18.51 7.62
N GLU A 88 1.83 18.49 8.81
CA GLU A 88 1.89 19.61 9.75
C GLU A 88 3.34 19.94 10.17
N GLU A 89 4.18 18.92 10.41
CA GLU A 89 5.60 19.10 10.69
C GLU A 89 6.33 19.86 9.57
N GLU A 90 6.06 19.55 8.30
CA GLU A 90 6.69 20.25 7.17
C GLU A 90 6.12 21.66 6.92
N LEU A 91 4.81 21.85 7.14
CA LEU A 91 4.19 23.17 7.06
C LEU A 91 4.74 24.10 8.15
N ASP A 92 4.94 23.59 9.37
CA ASP A 92 5.55 24.33 10.47
C ASP A 92 7.02 24.66 10.18
N ASN A 93 7.79 23.71 9.65
CA ASN A 93 9.17 23.95 9.20
C ASN A 93 9.21 25.05 8.14
N TRP A 94 8.30 25.02 7.17
CA TRP A 94 8.23 26.03 6.12
C TRP A 94 7.92 27.42 6.68
N ALA A 95 6.91 27.53 7.56
CA ALA A 95 6.55 28.78 8.20
C ALA A 95 7.68 29.37 9.06
N ARG A 96 8.46 28.51 9.71
CA ARG A 96 9.53 28.91 10.64
C ARG A 96 10.86 29.21 9.95
N PHE A 97 11.28 28.37 9.00
CA PHE A 97 12.63 28.41 8.42
C PHE A 97 12.66 29.04 7.01
N GLY A 98 11.51 29.12 6.32
CA GLY A 98 11.47 29.58 4.94
C GLY A 98 12.44 28.79 4.05
N VAL A 99 13.28 29.50 3.29
CA VAL A 99 14.29 28.89 2.41
C VAL A 99 15.29 28.00 3.15
N HIS A 100 15.52 28.24 4.44
CA HIS A 100 16.46 27.43 5.22
C HIS A 100 15.96 26.00 5.46
N GLY A 101 14.66 25.72 5.28
CA GLY A 101 14.11 24.36 5.32
C GLY A 101 14.69 23.41 4.25
N HIS A 102 15.36 23.93 3.23
CA HIS A 102 16.12 23.09 2.30
C HIS A 102 17.20 22.25 2.99
N THR A 103 17.86 22.80 4.01
CA THR A 103 18.99 22.16 4.69
C THR A 103 18.77 21.94 6.19
N GLU A 104 17.75 22.56 6.78
CA GLU A 104 17.42 22.49 8.20
C GLU A 104 16.14 21.67 8.46
N GLY A 105 15.96 21.22 9.70
CA GLY A 105 14.77 20.49 10.14
C GLY A 105 14.99 18.98 10.25
N SER A 106 13.94 18.25 10.64
CA SER A 106 14.00 16.79 10.80
C SER A 106 14.06 16.04 9.46
N ARG A 107 13.56 16.66 8.38
CA ARG A 107 13.60 16.15 7.00
C ARG A 107 13.98 17.29 6.04
N PRO A 108 15.27 17.64 5.94
CA PRO A 108 15.74 18.68 5.03
C PRO A 108 15.28 18.40 3.59
N TRP A 109 14.63 19.37 2.94
CA TRP A 109 13.96 19.12 1.67
C TRP A 109 14.89 18.77 0.52
N ALA A 110 16.17 19.17 0.60
CA ALA A 110 17.16 18.85 -0.42
C ALA A 110 17.53 17.36 -0.46
N TRP A 111 17.25 16.62 0.61
CA TRP A 111 17.63 15.21 0.80
C TRP A 111 16.49 14.40 1.43
N ALA A 112 15.25 14.83 1.23
CA ALA A 112 14.09 14.24 1.90
C ALA A 112 13.93 12.75 1.55
N GLU A 113 14.27 12.38 0.32
CA GLU A 113 14.28 11.02 -0.20
C GLU A 113 15.20 10.09 0.61
N ASN A 114 16.38 10.56 1.04
CA ASN A 114 17.34 9.77 1.82
C ASN A 114 16.75 9.27 3.15
N THR A 115 15.68 9.90 3.64
CA THR A 115 15.02 9.50 4.90
C THR A 115 14.12 8.27 4.76
N ILE A 116 13.79 7.86 3.53
CA ILE A 116 12.84 6.78 3.24
C ILE A 116 13.37 5.74 2.25
N GLU A 117 14.50 5.97 1.58
CA GLU A 117 15.13 5.02 0.66
C GLU A 117 15.40 3.66 1.30
N GLU A 118 15.97 3.61 2.51
CA GLU A 118 16.27 2.35 3.19
C GLU A 118 15.00 1.55 3.50
N LEU A 119 13.92 2.23 3.89
CA LEU A 119 12.63 1.59 4.13
C LEU A 119 12.07 0.97 2.85
N MET A 120 12.19 1.68 1.72
CA MET A 120 11.74 1.19 0.42
C MET A 120 12.64 0.07 -0.13
N ALA A 121 13.95 0.16 0.07
CA ALA A 121 14.92 -0.88 -0.30
C ALA A 121 14.60 -2.22 0.37
N ASN A 122 14.27 -2.19 1.66
CA ASN A 122 13.81 -3.37 2.39
C ASN A 122 12.50 -3.94 1.82
N LEU A 123 11.58 -3.08 1.36
CA LEU A 123 10.29 -3.50 0.80
C LEU A 123 10.45 -4.17 -0.57
N VAL A 124 11.30 -3.61 -1.45
CA VAL A 124 11.48 -4.12 -2.83
C VAL A 124 12.61 -5.16 -2.96
N GLY A 125 13.40 -5.37 -1.90
CA GLY A 125 14.50 -6.33 -1.89
C GLY A 125 15.75 -5.86 -2.67
N ALA A 126 16.04 -4.56 -2.64
CA ALA A 126 17.18 -3.94 -3.31
C ALA A 126 18.15 -3.30 -2.31
N LYS A 127 19.30 -2.80 -2.77
CA LYS A 127 20.15 -1.93 -1.97
C LYS A 127 19.57 -0.51 -1.93
N THR A 128 19.88 0.25 -0.89
CA THR A 128 19.48 1.66 -0.77
C THR A 128 19.89 2.48 -2.01
N GLU A 129 21.12 2.31 -2.48
CA GLU A 129 21.67 2.97 -3.70
C GLU A 129 21.03 2.53 -5.03
N GLU A 130 20.18 1.50 -5.03
CA GLU A 130 19.44 1.01 -6.19
C GLU A 130 17.99 1.51 -6.22
N VAL A 131 17.57 2.29 -5.22
CA VAL A 131 16.20 2.80 -5.08
C VAL A 131 16.20 4.33 -5.14
N ALA A 132 15.25 4.89 -5.88
CA ALA A 132 14.99 6.33 -5.90
C ALA A 132 13.48 6.58 -5.79
N LEU A 133 13.08 7.51 -4.91
CA LEU A 133 11.69 7.94 -4.78
C LEU A 133 11.49 9.27 -5.49
N MET A 134 10.91 9.23 -6.69
CA MET A 134 10.75 10.42 -7.54
C MET A 134 9.51 10.31 -8.45
N ASN A 135 8.98 11.45 -8.88
CA ASN A 135 7.92 11.59 -9.90
C ASN A 135 6.70 10.66 -9.70
N GLY A 136 6.01 10.34 -10.81
CA GLY A 136 4.99 9.30 -10.89
C GLY A 136 5.48 8.08 -11.67
N LEU A 137 4.73 6.97 -11.58
CA LEU A 137 5.09 5.67 -12.16
C LEU A 137 5.47 5.75 -13.65
N THR A 138 4.57 6.25 -14.50
CA THR A 138 4.77 6.30 -15.96
C THR A 138 5.93 7.21 -16.35
N VAL A 139 6.13 8.32 -15.62
CA VAL A 139 7.29 9.21 -15.84
C VAL A 139 8.60 8.44 -15.60
N ASN A 140 8.70 7.71 -14.48
CA ASN A 140 9.89 6.93 -14.18
C ASN A 140 10.12 5.80 -15.20
N LEU A 141 9.06 5.16 -15.68
CA LEU A 141 9.16 4.16 -16.75
C LEU A 141 9.78 4.77 -18.02
N HIS A 142 9.33 5.96 -18.44
CA HIS A 142 9.92 6.64 -19.58
C HIS A 142 11.38 7.03 -19.36
N LEU A 143 11.77 7.52 -18.17
CA LEU A 143 13.17 7.83 -17.85
C LEU A 143 14.08 6.59 -17.95
N LEU A 144 13.60 5.44 -17.48
CA LEU A 144 14.29 4.17 -17.61
C LEU A 144 14.37 3.72 -19.07
N LEU A 145 13.26 3.76 -19.82
CA LEU A 145 13.25 3.40 -21.24
C LEU A 145 14.18 4.27 -22.07
N LEU A 146 14.20 5.58 -21.87
CA LEU A 146 15.15 6.49 -22.53
C LEU A 146 16.62 6.09 -22.30
N SER A 147 16.93 5.53 -21.14
CA SER A 147 18.28 5.14 -20.75
C SER A 147 18.66 3.73 -21.23
N PHE A 148 17.74 2.76 -21.14
CA PHE A 148 18.01 1.34 -21.36
C PHE A 148 17.58 0.83 -22.74
N TYR A 149 16.53 1.40 -23.33
CA TYR A 149 16.04 0.96 -24.65
C TYR A 149 16.81 1.66 -25.77
N LYS A 150 17.84 0.97 -26.28
CA LYS A 150 18.70 1.43 -27.37
C LYS A 150 18.51 0.54 -28.61
N PRO A 151 17.41 0.74 -29.37
CA PRO A 151 17.07 -0.15 -30.47
C PRO A 151 18.12 -0.09 -31.58
N ASN A 152 18.33 -1.23 -32.24
CA ASN A 152 19.08 -1.32 -33.49
C ASN A 152 18.37 -2.28 -34.46
N THR A 153 18.91 -2.42 -35.69
CA THR A 153 18.31 -3.24 -36.74
C THR A 153 18.04 -4.69 -36.31
N MET A 154 18.91 -5.27 -35.48
CA MET A 154 18.80 -6.66 -35.00
C MET A 154 17.99 -6.80 -33.70
N ARG A 155 17.89 -5.74 -32.88
CA ARG A 155 17.23 -5.77 -31.56
C ARG A 155 16.48 -4.45 -31.31
N HIS A 156 15.19 -4.44 -31.59
CA HIS A 156 14.30 -3.26 -31.49
C HIS A 156 12.89 -3.59 -30.99
N LYS A 157 12.67 -4.78 -30.44
CA LYS A 157 11.35 -5.17 -29.93
C LYS A 157 11.36 -5.09 -28.41
N ILE A 158 10.27 -4.58 -27.84
CA ILE A 158 9.95 -4.66 -26.42
C ILE A 158 8.96 -5.81 -26.26
N LEU A 159 9.21 -6.71 -25.30
CA LEU A 159 8.29 -7.78 -24.94
C LEU A 159 7.43 -7.29 -23.78
N MET A 160 6.11 -7.42 -23.94
CA MET A 160 5.12 -7.07 -22.93
C MET A 160 3.96 -8.07 -22.99
N GLU A 161 3.20 -8.17 -21.91
CA GLU A 161 1.98 -8.94 -21.84
C GLU A 161 0.83 -8.30 -22.65
N ASP A 162 -0.07 -9.14 -23.17
CA ASP A 162 -1.16 -8.73 -24.07
C ASP A 162 -2.16 -7.73 -23.45
N LYS A 163 -2.24 -7.68 -22.12
CA LYS A 163 -3.19 -6.82 -21.38
C LYS A 163 -2.49 -6.08 -20.24
N ALA A 164 -1.32 -5.51 -20.54
CA ALA A 164 -0.68 -4.56 -19.65
C ALA A 164 -1.58 -3.37 -19.34
N PHE A 165 -1.27 -2.65 -18.26
CA PHE A 165 -2.04 -1.48 -17.86
C PHE A 165 -1.99 -0.40 -18.97
N PRO A 166 -3.07 0.37 -19.23
CA PRO A 166 -3.11 1.32 -20.36
C PRO A 166 -1.97 2.33 -20.37
N SER A 167 -1.58 2.84 -19.19
CA SER A 167 -0.45 3.78 -19.07
C SER A 167 0.89 3.20 -19.50
N ASP A 168 1.04 1.87 -19.50
CA ASP A 168 2.29 1.19 -19.84
C ASP A 168 2.35 0.86 -21.34
N HIS A 169 1.20 0.72 -22.00
CA HIS A 169 1.08 0.61 -23.46
C HIS A 169 1.33 1.93 -24.19
N GLY A 170 1.03 3.06 -23.55
CA GLY A 170 1.00 4.37 -24.19
C GLY A 170 -0.31 4.66 -24.94
N GLU A 171 -1.32 3.80 -24.81
CA GLU A 171 -2.67 4.02 -25.33
C GLU A 171 -3.51 4.76 -24.27
N ASP A 172 -3.19 6.03 -24.02
CA ASP A 172 -4.06 6.99 -23.32
C ASP A 172 -3.55 8.45 -23.48
N THR A 173 -3.00 8.78 -24.67
CA THR A 173 -2.82 10.18 -25.14
C THR A 173 -3.27 10.34 -26.58
#